data_AF-A0A3B9DSG6-F1
#
_entry.id   AF-A0A3B9DSG6-F1
#
_cell.length_a   1.000
_cell.length_b   1.000
_cell.length_c   1.000
_cell.angle_alpha   90.00
_cell.angle_beta   90.00
_cell.angle_gamma   90.00
#
_symmetry.space_group_name_H-M   'P 1'
#
loop_
_entity.id
_entity.type
_entity.pdbx_description
1 polymer ?
#
loop_
_entity_poly.entity_id
_entity_poly.type
_entity_poly.pdbx_seq_one_letter_code
_entity_poly.pdbx_strand_id
1 'polypeptide(L)'
;MPHLAIEWKSVFGIALAFSAVALSLPAPVVAQESDQVTFSKDIAPILQRSCQQCHRPNGVAPMPLVTYEDVQPHAMAMMRRTGIRDRQGTMPPWYVEKDIGIQQYKDDPSLSDEEVAAIATWARNGTPEGDRADLPTPLVFEDAVGWRLGEPDLVVSTQEVLVEAAAPDWWGDLEGTPIPGLTEDRYVASVEIREINDVRENGGRDRETVGGLFVFHHMLFSTRAPGAGSTTWPVHEVGRNPDIFDVDSGQLLRAGSVLVPSSIHMHSNGSDTRAHLEVGFKFHPVGYEPKYRQAGYIVANGSDIDIKPEEGNQELHAYTVLQQNTKIVTFEPHLHAPGNRMCLEAIWGFNVETLACTGYDHNWVRGYAFADNYQPLLPAGTILHITGYMDNTAANRNIPDPRNWQGAGNRSVANMFIDLGYSVTLTEEQFQAEMAGRREMMRDRNDYDVG
;
A
#
# COMPACT_ATOMS: atom_id res chain seq x y z
N MET A 1 -61.75 -61.81 -32.97
CA MET A 1 -63.04 -61.77 -33.71
C MET A 1 -64.07 -61.11 -32.81
N PRO A 2 -65.05 -60.35 -33.34
CA PRO A 2 -64.94 -58.99 -33.85
C PRO A 2 -65.73 -57.98 -32.98
N HIS A 3 -65.54 -56.71 -33.33
CA HIS A 3 -66.46 -55.57 -33.27
C HIS A 3 -67.84 -55.75 -32.61
N LEU A 4 -68.29 -54.72 -31.87
CA LEU A 4 -69.41 -53.88 -32.33
C LEU A 4 -69.59 -52.63 -31.46
N ALA A 5 -69.59 -51.49 -32.14
CA ALA A 5 -70.00 -50.19 -31.64
C ALA A 5 -71.53 -50.12 -31.48
N ILE A 6 -72.02 -49.17 -30.69
CA ILE A 6 -73.29 -48.46 -30.93
C ILE A 6 -73.20 -47.07 -30.27
N GLU A 7 -73.49 -46.05 -31.08
CA GLU A 7 -73.66 -44.65 -30.71
C GLU A 7 -74.89 -44.42 -29.82
N TRP A 8 -74.84 -43.40 -28.96
CA TRP A 8 -76.06 -42.77 -28.46
C TRP A 8 -76.03 -41.25 -28.55
N LYS A 9 -77.17 -40.74 -29.04
CA LYS A 9 -77.47 -39.36 -29.38
C LYS A 9 -77.71 -38.51 -28.14
N SER A 10 -77.20 -37.28 -28.20
CA SER A 10 -77.37 -36.22 -27.21
C SER A 10 -78.82 -35.73 -27.09
N VAL A 11 -79.22 -35.35 -25.88
CA VAL A 11 -80.31 -34.41 -25.61
C VAL A 11 -79.76 -33.32 -24.67
N PHE A 12 -79.83 -32.08 -25.14
CA PHE A 12 -79.44 -30.87 -24.43
C PHE A 12 -80.51 -30.47 -23.39
N GLY A 13 -80.09 -30.19 -22.17
CA GLY A 13 -80.88 -29.50 -21.13
C GLY A 13 -80.07 -28.35 -20.55
N ILE A 14 -80.55 -27.13 -20.76
CA ILE A 14 -79.91 -25.86 -20.37
C ILE A 14 -80.16 -25.61 -18.88
N ALA A 15 -79.09 -25.42 -18.09
CA ALA A 15 -79.16 -24.88 -16.74
C ALA A 15 -78.32 -23.59 -16.67
N LEU A 16 -78.99 -22.47 -16.37
CA LEU A 16 -78.37 -21.16 -16.13
C LEU A 16 -77.56 -21.18 -14.82
N ALA A 17 -76.25 -20.98 -14.92
CA ALA A 17 -75.37 -20.72 -13.78
C ALA A 17 -75.03 -19.22 -13.70
N PHE A 18 -75.37 -18.59 -12.58
CA PHE A 18 -74.94 -17.23 -12.23
C PHE A 18 -73.41 -17.22 -12.03
N SER A 19 -72.68 -16.50 -12.89
CA SER A 19 -71.26 -16.21 -12.68
C SER A 19 -71.11 -14.99 -11.77
N ALA A 20 -70.59 -15.20 -10.57
CA ALA A 20 -70.10 -14.14 -9.70
C ALA A 20 -68.75 -13.64 -10.24
N VAL A 21 -68.72 -12.41 -10.76
CA VAL A 21 -67.48 -11.71 -11.10
C VAL A 21 -66.87 -11.18 -9.80
N ALA A 22 -65.88 -11.88 -9.26
CA ALA A 22 -65.03 -11.36 -8.20
C ALA A 22 -64.04 -10.37 -8.82
N LEU A 23 -64.21 -9.07 -8.55
CA LEU A 23 -63.18 -8.07 -8.80
C LEU A 23 -62.01 -8.34 -7.85
N SER A 24 -60.93 -8.92 -8.37
CA SER A 24 -59.64 -8.99 -7.70
C SER A 24 -59.00 -7.60 -7.70
N LEU A 25 -59.04 -6.94 -6.55
CA LEU A 25 -58.18 -5.78 -6.29
C LEU A 25 -56.71 -6.25 -6.31
N PRO A 26 -55.80 -5.59 -7.04
CA PRO A 26 -54.39 -5.90 -6.95
C PRO A 26 -53.92 -5.60 -5.52
N ALA A 27 -53.31 -6.61 -4.87
CA ALA A 27 -52.63 -6.39 -3.61
C ALA A 27 -51.57 -5.30 -3.78
N PRO A 28 -51.35 -4.42 -2.79
CA PRO A 28 -50.23 -3.51 -2.84
C PRO A 28 -48.96 -4.36 -2.91
N VAL A 29 -48.21 -4.22 -4.00
CA VAL A 29 -46.84 -4.70 -4.08
C VAL A 29 -46.08 -3.90 -3.05
N VAL A 30 -45.87 -4.48 -1.86
CA VAL A 30 -44.82 -4.01 -0.96
C VAL A 30 -43.54 -4.17 -1.77
N ALA A 31 -42.90 -3.06 -2.09
CA ALA A 31 -41.57 -3.08 -2.68
C ALA A 31 -40.70 -3.92 -1.73
N GLN A 32 -40.30 -5.10 -2.19
CA GLN A 32 -39.27 -5.86 -1.54
C GLN A 32 -38.04 -4.95 -1.59
N GLU A 33 -37.58 -4.44 -0.44
CA GLU A 33 -36.24 -3.87 -0.33
C GLU A 33 -35.33 -4.90 -1.00
N SER A 34 -34.79 -4.55 -2.17
CA SER A 34 -33.91 -5.46 -2.85
C SER A 34 -32.67 -5.56 -1.97
N ASP A 35 -32.23 -6.79 -1.72
CA ASP A 35 -30.93 -7.17 -1.16
C ASP A 35 -29.76 -6.76 -2.11
N GLN A 36 -29.95 -5.65 -2.82
CA GLN A 36 -29.11 -5.17 -3.90
C GLN A 36 -28.05 -4.25 -3.32
N VAL A 37 -26.79 -4.53 -3.65
CA VAL A 37 -25.66 -3.66 -3.33
C VAL A 37 -25.88 -2.28 -3.95
N THR A 38 -25.82 -1.21 -3.14
CA THR A 38 -25.99 0.18 -3.56
C THR A 38 -24.76 1.03 -3.28
N PHE A 39 -24.63 2.15 -3.98
CA PHE A 39 -23.53 3.08 -3.72
C PHE A 39 -23.57 3.61 -2.29
N SER A 40 -24.71 4.14 -1.87
CA SER A 40 -24.84 4.91 -0.63
C SER A 40 -24.55 4.06 0.61
N LYS A 41 -25.12 2.85 0.66
CA LYS A 41 -25.01 1.95 1.81
C LYS A 41 -23.74 1.10 1.80
N ASP A 42 -23.35 0.56 0.65
CA ASP A 42 -22.36 -0.53 0.60
C ASP A 42 -21.01 -0.08 0.01
N ILE A 43 -21.01 0.79 -1.01
CA ILE A 43 -19.77 1.17 -1.72
C ILE A 43 -19.12 2.40 -1.11
N ALA A 44 -19.89 3.44 -0.78
CA ALA A 44 -19.36 4.70 -0.26
C ALA A 44 -18.51 4.51 1.01
N PRO A 45 -18.89 3.68 2.00
CA PRO A 45 -18.04 3.42 3.16
C PRO A 45 -16.70 2.77 2.82
N ILE A 46 -16.68 1.86 1.83
CA ILE A 46 -15.46 1.21 1.34
C ILE A 46 -14.52 2.25 0.72
N LEU A 47 -15.06 3.11 -0.15
CA LEU A 47 -14.26 4.14 -0.82
C LEU A 47 -13.75 5.18 0.18
N GLN A 48 -14.57 5.58 1.14
CA GLN A 48 -14.17 6.54 2.17
C GLN A 48 -12.98 6.04 2.99
N ARG A 49 -12.98 4.76 3.38
CA ARG A 49 -11.90 4.15 4.16
C ARG A 49 -10.64 3.90 3.34
N SER A 50 -10.78 3.30 2.15
CA SER A 50 -9.66 2.70 1.42
C SER A 50 -9.21 3.48 0.17
N CYS A 51 -10.04 4.38 -0.37
CA CYS A 51 -9.76 5.05 -1.65
C CYS A 51 -9.65 6.57 -1.54
N GLN A 52 -10.46 7.22 -0.72
CA GLN A 52 -10.59 8.69 -0.68
C GLN A 52 -9.35 9.40 -0.11
N GLN A 53 -8.41 8.68 0.53
CA GLN A 53 -7.12 9.27 0.88
C GLN A 53 -6.36 9.75 -0.37
N CYS A 54 -6.47 9.02 -1.47
CA CYS A 54 -5.87 9.36 -2.76
C CYS A 54 -6.89 9.97 -3.74
N HIS A 55 -8.10 9.40 -3.78
CA HIS A 55 -9.20 9.77 -4.68
C HIS A 55 -10.13 10.81 -4.06
N ARG A 56 -9.57 11.98 -3.77
CA ARG A 56 -10.29 13.16 -3.29
C ARG A 56 -9.95 14.38 -4.14
N PRO A 57 -10.74 15.46 -4.09
CA PRO A 57 -10.31 16.75 -4.62
C PRO A 57 -8.90 17.07 -4.12
N ASN A 58 -8.02 17.48 -5.03
CA ASN A 58 -6.60 17.74 -4.76
C ASN A 58 -5.79 16.55 -4.20
N GLY A 59 -6.34 15.33 -4.11
CA GLY A 59 -5.61 14.10 -3.78
C GLY A 59 -4.78 13.58 -4.96
N VAL A 60 -3.84 12.67 -4.73
CA VAL A 60 -2.84 12.21 -5.73
C VAL A 60 -3.43 11.41 -6.90
N ALA A 61 -4.66 10.94 -6.80
CA ALA A 61 -5.30 10.21 -7.89
C ALA A 61 -5.86 11.15 -8.97
N PRO A 62 -5.96 10.72 -10.24
CA PRO A 62 -6.40 11.58 -11.34
C PRO A 62 -7.89 11.95 -11.30
N MET A 63 -8.69 11.25 -10.49
CA MET A 63 -10.12 11.51 -10.32
C MET A 63 -10.57 11.32 -8.87
N PRO A 64 -11.53 12.14 -8.39
CA PRO A 64 -12.16 11.92 -7.10
C PRO A 64 -13.05 10.67 -7.12
N LEU A 65 -13.21 10.02 -5.97
CA LEU A 65 -14.16 8.93 -5.73
C LEU A 65 -14.97 9.24 -4.47
N VAL A 66 -15.60 10.42 -4.45
CA VAL A 66 -16.27 10.98 -3.28
C VAL A 66 -17.79 10.92 -3.44
N THR A 67 -18.33 11.49 -4.52
CA THR A 67 -19.78 11.49 -4.78
C THR A 67 -20.20 10.34 -5.70
N TYR A 68 -21.50 10.02 -5.74
CA TYR A 68 -22.02 9.00 -6.66
C TYR A 68 -21.68 9.34 -8.11
N GLU A 69 -21.87 10.61 -8.47
CA GLU A 69 -21.63 11.15 -9.80
C GLU A 69 -20.15 11.05 -10.20
N ASP A 70 -19.23 11.17 -9.25
CA ASP A 70 -17.80 10.93 -9.49
C ASP A 70 -17.50 9.45 -9.72
N VAL A 71 -18.11 8.57 -8.93
CA VAL A 71 -17.75 7.14 -8.84
C VAL A 71 -18.37 6.31 -9.95
N GLN A 72 -19.61 6.60 -10.32
CA GLN A 72 -20.41 5.82 -11.28
C GLN A 72 -19.69 5.59 -12.63
N PRO A 73 -19.05 6.60 -13.26
CA PRO A 73 -18.34 6.40 -14.52
C PRO A 73 -17.15 5.43 -14.43
N HIS A 74 -16.60 5.23 -13.23
CA HIS A 74 -15.39 4.43 -13.00
C HIS A 74 -15.68 3.04 -12.44
N ALA A 75 -16.94 2.66 -12.22
CA ALA A 75 -17.32 1.41 -11.55
C ALA A 75 -16.66 0.15 -12.14
N MET A 76 -16.63 0.02 -13.46
CA MET A 76 -16.00 -1.12 -14.14
C MET A 76 -14.47 -1.11 -14.04
N ALA A 77 -13.85 0.07 -13.97
CA ALA A 77 -12.41 0.19 -13.73
C ALA A 77 -12.09 -0.20 -12.28
N MET A 78 -12.86 0.30 -11.32
CA MET A 78 -12.74 -0.06 -9.91
C MET A 78 -12.82 -1.57 -9.71
N MET A 79 -13.86 -2.22 -10.24
CA MET A 79 -13.99 -3.68 -10.19
C MET A 79 -12.73 -4.42 -10.69
N ARG A 80 -12.17 -3.97 -11.82
CA ARG A 80 -10.97 -4.62 -12.38
C ARG A 80 -9.75 -4.41 -11.50
N ARG A 81 -9.57 -3.19 -10.98
CA ARG A 81 -8.41 -2.80 -10.17
C ARG A 81 -8.44 -3.46 -8.79
N THR A 82 -9.57 -3.47 -8.11
CA THR A 82 -9.72 -4.12 -6.79
C THR A 82 -9.65 -5.64 -6.88
N GLY A 83 -10.10 -6.23 -7.99
CA GLY A 83 -10.04 -7.68 -8.21
C GLY A 83 -8.63 -8.22 -8.51
N ILE A 84 -7.64 -7.37 -8.79
CA ILE A 84 -6.25 -7.78 -9.07
C ILE A 84 -5.48 -8.05 -7.77
N ARG A 85 -5.80 -7.32 -6.68
CA ARG A 85 -5.31 -7.45 -5.30
C ARG A 85 -3.84 -7.14 -5.05
N ASP A 86 -2.94 -8.04 -5.41
CA ASP A 86 -1.59 -8.19 -4.87
C ASP A 86 -0.52 -7.99 -5.94
N ARG A 87 -0.87 -7.32 -7.04
CA ARG A 87 -0.01 -7.13 -8.22
C ARG A 87 -0.10 -5.71 -8.74
N GLN A 88 0.86 -5.35 -9.58
CA GLN A 88 0.95 -4.04 -10.21
C GLN A 88 -0.41 -3.53 -10.72
N GLY A 89 -0.73 -2.29 -10.37
CA GLY A 89 -1.96 -1.62 -10.79
C GLY A 89 -3.21 -2.09 -10.05
N THR A 90 -3.09 -2.81 -8.94
CA THR A 90 -4.18 -3.00 -7.97
C THR A 90 -4.59 -1.69 -7.30
N MET A 91 -5.83 -1.63 -6.80
CA MET A 91 -6.32 -0.53 -5.97
C MET A 91 -7.02 -1.07 -4.72
N PRO A 92 -6.76 -0.51 -3.53
CA PRO A 92 -5.69 0.47 -3.23
C PRO A 92 -4.29 -0.11 -3.52
N PRO A 93 -3.25 0.74 -3.72
CA PRO A 93 -1.89 0.29 -4.04
C PRO A 93 -1.24 -0.33 -2.79
N TRP A 94 -1.70 -1.53 -2.46
CA TRP A 94 -1.33 -2.32 -1.29
C TRP A 94 -1.24 -3.78 -1.73
N TYR A 95 -0.02 -4.32 -1.75
CA TYR A 95 0.29 -5.53 -2.51
C TYR A 95 0.48 -6.77 -1.63
N VAL A 96 0.08 -6.73 -0.35
CA VAL A 96 0.17 -7.88 0.56
C VAL A 96 -0.58 -9.07 -0.02
N GLU A 97 0.10 -10.21 -0.10
CA GLU A 97 -0.51 -11.47 -0.49
C GLU A 97 -1.30 -12.04 0.67
N LYS A 98 -2.57 -12.36 0.39
CA LYS A 98 -3.45 -12.95 1.38
C LYS A 98 -2.96 -14.34 1.77
N ASP A 99 -3.15 -14.65 3.05
CA ASP A 99 -2.90 -15.98 3.63
C ASP A 99 -1.43 -16.43 3.58
N ILE A 100 -0.49 -15.53 3.27
CA ILE A 100 0.95 -15.80 3.24
C ILE A 100 1.66 -14.90 4.25
N GLY A 101 2.26 -15.51 5.27
CA GLY A 101 2.92 -14.80 6.35
C GLY A 101 1.95 -14.01 7.22
N ILE A 102 2.47 -12.96 7.86
CA ILE A 102 1.72 -12.12 8.80
C ILE A 102 0.77 -11.23 8.01
N GLN A 103 -0.46 -11.06 8.51
CA GLN A 103 -1.52 -10.35 7.80
C GLN A 103 -1.95 -9.06 8.53
N GLN A 104 -1.37 -8.80 9.70
CA GLN A 104 -1.72 -7.68 10.55
C GLN A 104 -0.70 -6.57 10.37
N TYR A 105 -1.12 -5.51 9.68
CA TYR A 105 -0.31 -4.33 9.39
C TYR A 105 -0.97 -3.07 9.96
N LYS A 106 -0.15 -2.06 10.26
CA LYS A 106 -0.64 -0.72 10.61
C LYS A 106 -1.20 -0.05 9.37
N ASP A 107 -2.32 0.65 9.53
CA ASP A 107 -2.99 1.43 8.49
C ASP A 107 -3.28 0.65 7.19
N ASP A 108 -3.61 -0.65 7.31
CA ASP A 108 -3.93 -1.52 6.18
C ASP A 108 -5.18 -1.02 5.42
N PRO A 109 -5.05 -0.55 4.16
CA PRO A 109 -6.18 -0.10 3.36
C PRO A 109 -6.88 -1.24 2.62
N SER A 110 -6.45 -2.50 2.78
CA SER A 110 -6.90 -3.64 2.01
C SER A 110 -8.42 -3.82 2.04
N LEU A 111 -8.92 -4.45 0.98
CA LEU A 111 -10.33 -4.78 0.82
C LEU A 111 -10.58 -6.24 1.21
N SER A 112 -11.63 -6.47 2.00
CA SER A 112 -12.11 -7.82 2.29
C SER A 112 -12.64 -8.49 1.01
N ASP A 113 -12.80 -9.81 1.04
CA ASP A 113 -13.35 -10.52 -0.13
C ASP A 113 -14.81 -10.14 -0.40
N GLU A 114 -15.54 -9.84 0.67
CA GLU A 114 -16.92 -9.34 0.60
C GLU A 114 -16.97 -7.95 -0.02
N GLU A 115 -16.02 -7.07 0.31
CA GLU A 115 -15.94 -5.71 -0.24
C GLU A 115 -15.57 -5.71 -1.73
N VAL A 116 -14.59 -6.54 -2.13
CA VAL A 116 -14.26 -6.75 -3.55
C VAL A 116 -15.48 -7.31 -4.30
N ALA A 117 -16.20 -8.26 -3.72
CA ALA A 117 -17.41 -8.82 -4.30
C ALA A 117 -18.56 -7.80 -4.39
N ALA A 118 -18.70 -6.92 -3.39
CA ALA A 118 -19.69 -5.85 -3.38
C ALA A 118 -19.41 -4.86 -4.52
N ILE A 119 -18.18 -4.36 -4.66
CA ILE A 119 -17.78 -3.48 -5.76
C ILE A 119 -18.04 -4.14 -7.12
N ALA A 120 -17.68 -5.42 -7.27
CA ALA A 120 -17.91 -6.16 -8.50
C ALA A 120 -19.40 -6.33 -8.82
N THR A 121 -20.22 -6.65 -7.82
CA THR A 121 -21.66 -6.82 -7.95
C THR A 121 -22.32 -5.49 -8.33
N TRP A 122 -21.99 -4.42 -7.62
CA TRP A 122 -22.51 -3.07 -7.88
C TRP A 122 -22.17 -2.59 -9.30
N ALA A 123 -20.92 -2.78 -9.73
CA ALA A 123 -20.48 -2.39 -11.07
C ALA A 123 -21.20 -3.16 -12.19
N ARG A 124 -21.49 -4.47 -11.99
CA ARG A 124 -22.20 -5.30 -12.98
C ARG A 124 -23.70 -5.07 -13.02
N ASN A 125 -24.30 -4.64 -11.92
CA ASN A 125 -25.75 -4.50 -11.76
C ASN A 125 -26.27 -3.08 -12.07
N GLY A 126 -25.55 -2.31 -12.88
CA GLY A 126 -25.99 -0.99 -13.34
C GLY A 126 -25.81 0.13 -12.31
N THR A 127 -24.93 -0.05 -11.32
CA THR A 127 -24.49 1.01 -10.38
C THR A 127 -25.64 1.74 -9.66
N PRO A 128 -26.56 1.04 -8.98
CA PRO A 128 -27.65 1.70 -8.24
C PRO A 128 -27.11 2.64 -7.15
N GLU A 129 -27.65 3.86 -7.07
CA GLU A 129 -27.22 4.86 -6.08
C GLU A 129 -27.66 4.49 -4.64
N GLY A 130 -28.88 3.98 -4.47
CA GLY A 130 -29.47 3.73 -3.15
C GLY A 130 -30.06 4.99 -2.51
N ASP A 131 -30.44 4.90 -1.22
CA ASP A 131 -30.92 6.05 -0.47
C ASP A 131 -29.73 6.89 0.02
N ARG A 132 -29.74 8.19 -0.31
CA ARG A 132 -28.70 9.13 0.15
C ARG A 132 -28.67 9.28 1.67
N ALA A 133 -29.74 8.92 2.38
CA ALA A 133 -29.76 8.89 3.84
C ALA A 133 -28.83 7.82 4.44
N ASP A 134 -28.46 6.79 3.67
CA ASP A 134 -27.53 5.74 4.09
C ASP A 134 -26.06 6.13 3.89
N LEU A 135 -25.78 7.30 3.30
CA LEU A 135 -24.39 7.74 3.08
C LEU A 135 -23.66 7.92 4.41
N PRO A 136 -22.39 7.49 4.49
CA PRO A 136 -21.55 7.81 5.64
C PRO A 136 -21.35 9.32 5.76
N THR A 137 -21.01 9.78 6.96
CA THR A 137 -20.66 11.20 7.18
C THR A 137 -19.46 11.55 6.28
N PRO A 138 -19.57 12.56 5.38
CA PRO A 138 -18.48 12.90 4.48
C PRO A 138 -17.20 13.29 5.21
N LEU A 139 -16.05 12.88 4.69
CA LEU A 139 -14.77 13.39 5.16
C LEU A 139 -14.60 14.86 4.77
N VAL A 140 -13.96 15.63 5.64
CA VAL A 140 -13.49 16.97 5.34
C VAL A 140 -12.04 16.85 4.90
N PHE A 141 -11.75 17.28 3.68
CA PHE A 141 -10.40 17.30 3.13
C PHE A 141 -9.83 18.72 3.22
N GLU A 142 -8.56 18.83 3.60
CA GLU A 142 -7.80 20.07 3.47
C GLU A 142 -7.37 20.27 2.00
N ASP A 143 -7.16 21.52 1.57
CA ASP A 143 -6.88 21.87 0.17
C ASP A 143 -5.51 21.35 -0.33
N ALA A 144 -4.55 21.17 0.57
CA ALA A 144 -3.21 20.65 0.26
C ALA A 144 -3.15 19.12 0.30
N VAL A 145 -2.09 18.51 -0.26
CA VAL A 145 -1.75 17.11 0.02
C VAL A 145 -1.37 17.02 1.50
N GLY A 146 -2.39 16.91 2.37
CA GLY A 146 -2.23 16.89 3.81
C GLY A 146 -1.43 15.69 4.28
N TRP A 147 -0.84 15.84 5.47
CA TRP A 147 -0.09 14.78 6.14
C TRP A 147 -1.00 13.63 6.55
N ARG A 148 -0.64 12.40 6.19
CA ARG A 148 -1.45 11.20 6.44
C ARG A 148 -1.52 10.86 7.93
N LEU A 149 -0.49 11.19 8.70
CA LEU A 149 -0.45 10.97 10.17
C LEU A 149 -0.94 12.17 11.00
N GLY A 150 -1.59 13.14 10.35
CA GLY A 150 -1.87 14.47 10.91
C GLY A 150 -0.65 15.39 10.86
N GLU A 151 -0.84 16.65 11.25
CA GLU A 151 0.22 17.68 11.17
C GLU A 151 1.48 17.25 11.96
N PRO A 152 2.68 17.27 11.33
CA PRO A 152 3.95 17.04 12.00
C PRO A 152 4.27 18.13 13.01
N ASP A 153 5.10 17.79 14.01
CA ASP A 153 5.62 18.77 14.96
C ASP A 153 6.69 19.67 14.35
N LEU A 154 7.34 19.20 13.27
CA LEU A 154 8.42 19.89 12.58
C LEU A 154 8.42 19.50 11.10
N VAL A 155 8.51 20.49 10.21
CA VAL A 155 8.64 20.29 8.76
C VAL A 155 9.93 20.94 8.26
N VAL A 156 10.68 20.22 7.42
CA VAL A 156 11.91 20.70 6.80
C VAL A 156 11.83 20.45 5.29
N SER A 157 12.02 21.49 4.49
CA SER A 157 12.01 21.39 3.04
C SER A 157 13.43 21.22 2.48
N THR A 158 13.60 20.41 1.44
CA THR A 158 14.83 20.39 0.64
C THR A 158 14.90 21.63 -0.25
N GLN A 159 16.04 21.84 -0.92
CA GLN A 159 16.10 22.81 -2.01
C GLN A 159 15.14 22.44 -3.14
N GLU A 160 14.59 23.47 -3.80
CA GLU A 160 13.83 23.30 -5.03
C GLU A 160 14.76 22.93 -6.19
N VAL A 161 14.29 21.99 -7.01
CA VAL A 161 14.94 21.55 -8.24
C VAL A 161 14.02 21.77 -9.43
N LEU A 162 14.61 21.95 -10.62
CA LEU A 162 13.92 21.92 -11.90
C LEU A 162 14.30 20.65 -12.63
N VAL A 163 13.30 19.84 -12.99
CA VAL A 163 13.46 18.67 -13.85
C VAL A 163 12.75 18.95 -15.18
N GLU A 164 13.49 18.99 -16.27
CA GLU A 164 12.94 19.27 -17.60
C GLU A 164 12.14 18.08 -18.15
N ALA A 165 11.17 18.35 -19.04
CA ALA A 165 10.25 17.37 -19.60
C ALA A 165 10.88 16.17 -20.33
N ALA A 166 12.14 16.29 -20.76
CA ALA A 166 12.88 15.23 -21.43
C ALA A 166 14.27 15.01 -20.81
N ALA A 167 14.45 15.44 -19.55
CA ALA A 167 15.70 15.25 -18.84
C ALA A 167 16.01 13.74 -18.68
N PRO A 168 17.28 13.31 -18.86
CA PRO A 168 17.68 11.97 -18.48
C PRO A 168 17.60 11.79 -16.97
N ASP A 169 17.58 10.54 -16.49
CA ASP A 169 17.68 10.26 -15.06
C ASP A 169 18.92 10.92 -14.44
N TRP A 170 18.71 11.50 -13.26
CA TRP A 170 19.75 12.17 -12.50
C TRP A 170 19.98 11.47 -11.16
N TRP A 171 21.26 11.32 -10.78
CA TRP A 171 21.68 10.90 -9.45
C TRP A 171 22.64 11.88 -8.83
N GLY A 172 22.42 12.21 -7.57
CA GLY A 172 23.34 13.02 -6.80
C GLY A 172 22.80 13.44 -5.44
N ASP A 173 23.51 14.39 -4.85
CA ASP A 173 23.15 14.96 -3.55
C ASP A 173 22.57 16.35 -3.75
N LEU A 174 21.70 16.78 -2.83
CA LEU A 174 21.25 18.17 -2.76
C LEU A 174 21.94 18.87 -1.59
N GLU A 175 21.93 20.20 -1.62
CA GLU A 175 22.49 20.97 -0.52
C GLU A 175 21.76 20.66 0.79
N GLY A 176 22.53 20.52 1.86
CA GLY A 176 21.98 20.26 3.19
C GLY A 176 21.20 21.46 3.70
N THR A 177 20.02 21.21 4.29
CA THR A 177 19.14 22.26 4.79
C THR A 177 19.17 22.30 6.31
N PRO A 178 19.49 23.45 6.95
CA PRO A 178 19.38 23.59 8.40
C PRO A 178 17.96 23.25 8.87
N ILE A 179 17.82 22.66 10.05
CA ILE A 179 16.52 22.34 10.62
C ILE A 179 16.12 23.47 11.60
N PRO A 180 15.36 24.48 11.15
CA PRO A 180 14.94 25.58 12.03
C PRO A 180 13.95 25.08 13.09
N GLY A 181 13.94 25.73 14.25
CA GLY A 181 12.92 25.48 15.29
C GLY A 181 13.18 24.30 16.22
N LEU A 182 14.14 23.42 15.93
CA LEU A 182 14.54 22.35 16.84
C LEU A 182 15.54 22.87 17.90
N THR A 183 15.01 23.28 19.06
CA THR A 183 15.80 23.88 20.16
C THR A 183 16.35 22.88 21.17
N GLU A 184 15.86 21.65 21.16
CA GLU A 184 16.32 20.54 22.02
C GLU A 184 16.26 19.22 21.26
N ASP A 185 17.01 18.21 21.73
CA ASP A 185 17.01 16.87 21.14
C ASP A 185 15.65 16.21 21.33
N ARG A 186 15.12 15.57 20.28
CA ARG A 186 13.81 14.90 20.31
C ARG A 186 13.88 13.52 19.68
N TYR A 187 13.26 12.55 20.35
CA TYR A 187 13.00 11.24 19.74
C TYR A 187 11.83 11.32 18.78
N VAL A 188 12.02 10.81 17.58
CA VAL A 188 11.03 10.81 16.51
C VAL A 188 10.21 9.53 16.58
N ALA A 189 8.88 9.67 16.53
CA ALA A 189 7.89 8.59 16.52
C ALA A 189 7.49 8.18 15.10
N SER A 190 7.46 9.15 14.18
CA SER A 190 7.18 8.89 12.77
C SER A 190 7.80 9.94 11.86
N VAL A 191 8.05 9.54 10.61
CA VAL A 191 8.50 10.43 9.53
C VAL A 191 7.59 10.28 8.33
N GLU A 192 7.12 11.38 7.78
CA GLU A 192 6.39 11.42 6.52
C GLU A 192 7.11 12.34 5.54
N ILE A 193 7.12 11.98 4.26
CA ILE A 193 7.72 12.81 3.21
C ILE A 193 6.70 12.99 2.11
N ARG A 194 6.57 14.23 1.64
CA ARG A 194 5.75 14.58 0.48
C ARG A 194 6.53 15.40 -0.52
N GLU A 195 6.27 15.16 -1.79
CA GLU A 195 6.75 16.02 -2.87
C GLU A 195 5.76 17.17 -3.08
N ILE A 196 6.29 18.39 -3.11
CA ILE A 196 5.57 19.60 -3.49
C ILE A 196 6.06 20.00 -4.87
N ASN A 197 5.15 20.08 -5.85
CA ASN A 197 5.49 20.40 -7.23
C ASN A 197 4.39 21.19 -7.97
N ASP A 198 4.75 21.73 -9.13
CA ASP A 198 3.90 22.58 -9.97
C ASP A 198 3.19 21.84 -11.12
N VAL A 199 3.24 20.50 -11.16
CA VAL A 199 2.69 19.68 -12.27
C VAL A 199 1.21 19.97 -12.51
N ARG A 200 0.44 20.19 -11.45
CA ARG A 200 -1.02 20.46 -11.53
C ARG A 200 -1.36 21.86 -12.00
N GLU A 201 -0.50 22.82 -11.68
CA GLU A 201 -0.62 24.21 -12.12
C GLU A 201 -0.31 24.31 -13.61
N ASN A 202 0.63 23.49 -14.09
CA ASN A 202 1.06 23.41 -15.49
C ASN A 202 0.17 22.52 -16.38
N GLY A 203 -1.04 22.14 -15.92
CA GLY A 203 -2.01 21.39 -16.74
C GLY A 203 -1.84 19.87 -16.73
N GLY A 204 -1.01 19.30 -15.84
CA GLY A 204 -0.80 17.85 -15.70
C GLY A 204 -1.97 17.06 -15.09
N ARG A 205 -3.21 17.58 -15.14
CA ARG A 205 -4.41 16.95 -14.55
C ARG A 205 -4.87 15.69 -15.29
N ASP A 206 -4.45 15.53 -16.55
CA ASP A 206 -4.85 14.41 -17.42
C ASP A 206 -3.90 13.19 -17.33
N ARG A 207 -2.98 13.15 -16.35
CA ARG A 207 -1.98 12.08 -16.27
C ARG A 207 -2.55 10.81 -15.63
N GLU A 208 -2.53 9.72 -16.39
CA GLU A 208 -3.14 8.43 -16.03
C GLU A 208 -2.40 7.66 -14.91
N THR A 209 -1.16 8.03 -14.58
CA THR A 209 -0.33 7.30 -13.61
C THR A 209 0.40 8.23 -12.64
N VAL A 210 0.66 7.70 -11.45
CA VAL A 210 1.35 8.40 -10.35
C VAL A 210 2.80 8.74 -10.69
N GLY A 211 3.47 7.94 -11.53
CA GLY A 211 4.80 8.27 -12.06
C GLY A 211 4.82 9.54 -12.94
N GLY A 212 3.67 10.02 -13.42
CA GLY A 212 3.57 11.29 -14.13
C GLY A 212 3.42 12.51 -13.22
N LEU A 213 3.20 12.32 -11.91
CA LEU A 213 3.00 13.41 -10.95
C LEU A 213 4.26 13.76 -10.16
N PHE A 214 5.23 12.85 -10.07
CA PHE A 214 6.40 12.98 -9.23
C PHE A 214 7.68 12.98 -10.05
N VAL A 215 8.69 13.70 -9.59
CA VAL A 215 10.03 13.67 -10.19
C VAL A 215 11.08 13.05 -9.27
N PHE A 216 10.82 12.98 -7.97
CA PHE A 216 11.65 12.25 -7.01
C PHE A 216 11.25 10.78 -6.99
N HIS A 217 12.16 9.91 -7.43
CA HIS A 217 11.93 8.46 -7.37
C HIS A 217 12.36 7.90 -6.01
N HIS A 218 13.57 8.23 -5.57
CA HIS A 218 14.00 7.98 -4.18
C HIS A 218 14.97 9.05 -3.67
N MET A 219 15.09 9.15 -2.34
CA MET A 219 16.11 9.93 -1.63
C MET A 219 16.54 9.18 -0.37
N LEU A 220 17.85 8.92 -0.25
CA LEU A 220 18.44 8.64 1.05
C LEU A 220 18.62 9.96 1.79
N PHE A 221 18.36 9.97 3.09
CA PHE A 221 18.66 11.16 3.88
C PHE A 221 19.09 10.82 5.29
N SER A 222 19.86 11.75 5.84
CA SER A 222 20.29 11.71 7.23
C SER A 222 20.15 13.09 7.85
N THR A 223 20.32 13.15 9.16
CA THR A 223 20.44 14.41 9.89
C THR A 223 21.75 14.42 10.66
N ARG A 224 22.41 15.57 10.68
CA ARG A 224 23.74 15.69 11.29
C ARG A 224 23.85 16.98 12.09
N ALA A 225 24.07 16.84 13.39
CA ALA A 225 24.41 17.94 14.28
C ALA A 225 25.93 18.18 14.32
N PRO A 226 26.39 19.41 14.62
CA PRO A 226 27.80 19.71 14.80
C PRO A 226 28.46 18.79 15.84
N GLY A 227 29.57 18.15 15.48
CA GLY A 227 30.32 17.26 16.38
C GLY A 227 29.66 15.89 16.64
N ALA A 228 28.49 15.60 16.06
CA ALA A 228 27.81 14.32 16.16
C ALA A 228 27.95 13.47 14.88
N GLY A 229 27.71 12.16 15.03
CA GLY A 229 27.49 11.26 13.89
C GLY A 229 26.14 11.52 13.22
N SER A 230 25.96 10.99 12.02
CA SER A 230 24.70 11.08 11.29
C SER A 230 23.64 10.15 11.89
N THR A 231 22.40 10.64 11.97
CA THR A 231 21.20 9.82 12.16
C THR A 231 20.60 9.55 10.78
N THR A 232 20.61 8.31 10.31
CA THR A 232 20.06 7.91 9.00
C THR A 232 18.58 7.61 9.13
N TRP A 233 17.75 8.07 8.19
CA TRP A 233 16.32 7.85 8.21
C TRP A 233 15.89 6.82 7.16
N PRO A 234 14.67 6.25 7.27
CA PRO A 234 14.11 5.39 6.23
C PRO A 234 14.13 6.07 4.86
N VAL A 235 14.35 5.30 3.79
CA VAL A 235 14.51 5.84 2.44
C VAL A 235 13.20 6.47 1.97
N HIS A 236 13.24 7.66 1.38
CA HIS A 236 12.10 8.17 0.64
C HIS A 236 12.01 7.48 -0.70
N GLU A 237 10.81 7.05 -1.09
CA GLU A 237 10.49 6.43 -2.37
C GLU A 237 9.17 6.96 -2.90
N VAL A 238 8.99 6.89 -4.22
CA VAL A 238 7.77 7.33 -4.90
C VAL A 238 6.55 6.51 -4.43
N GLY A 239 5.47 7.22 -4.08
CA GLY A 239 4.19 6.60 -3.69
C GLY A 239 4.15 6.01 -2.26
N ARG A 240 5.23 6.14 -1.48
CA ARG A 240 5.34 5.52 -0.16
C ARG A 240 4.41 6.10 0.89
N ASN A 241 4.18 5.31 1.93
CA ASN A 241 3.44 5.68 3.13
C ASN A 241 4.36 6.27 4.21
N PRO A 242 3.80 6.87 5.28
CA PRO A 242 4.59 7.35 6.40
C PRO A 242 5.31 6.21 7.10
N ASP A 243 6.46 6.51 7.69
CA ASP A 243 7.20 5.59 8.55
C ASP A 243 6.76 5.74 9.98
N ILE A 244 6.28 4.64 10.55
CA ILE A 244 5.85 4.56 11.93
C ILE A 244 6.84 3.67 12.65
N PHE A 245 7.59 4.24 13.60
CA PHE A 245 8.51 3.45 14.41
C PHE A 245 7.76 2.67 15.49
N ASP A 246 8.38 1.61 16.02
CA ASP A 246 7.87 0.91 17.20
C ASP A 246 7.76 1.91 18.37
N VAL A 247 6.68 1.84 19.14
CA VAL A 247 6.38 2.78 20.24
C VAL A 247 7.47 2.83 21.32
N ASP A 248 8.21 1.74 21.49
CA ASP A 248 9.34 1.57 22.40
C ASP A 248 10.69 1.86 21.71
N SER A 249 10.67 2.36 20.48
CA SER A 249 11.83 2.78 19.69
C SER A 249 11.68 4.21 19.16
N GLY A 250 12.71 4.70 18.49
CA GLY A 250 12.70 6.01 17.87
C GLY A 250 14.11 6.55 17.69
N GLN A 251 14.37 7.18 16.56
CA GLN A 251 15.66 7.79 16.31
C GLN A 251 15.75 9.20 16.89
N LEU A 252 16.94 9.55 17.37
CA LEU A 252 17.20 10.85 17.96
C LEU A 252 17.48 11.88 16.86
N LEU A 253 16.60 12.88 16.76
CA LEU A 253 16.85 14.09 16.01
C LEU A 253 17.46 15.14 16.95
N ARG A 254 18.73 15.49 16.70
CA ARG A 254 19.48 16.39 17.57
C ARG A 254 19.25 17.86 17.23
N ALA A 255 19.18 18.72 18.24
CA ALA A 255 19.13 20.16 18.06
C ALA A 255 20.31 20.68 17.23
N GLY A 256 20.03 21.65 16.35
CA GLY A 256 21.03 22.21 15.44
C GLY A 256 21.47 21.27 14.31
N SER A 257 20.74 20.17 14.07
CA SER A 257 21.00 19.30 12.93
C SER A 257 20.74 20.00 11.59
N VAL A 258 21.46 19.55 10.57
CA VAL A 258 21.20 19.83 9.17
C VAL A 258 20.61 18.56 8.54
N LEU A 259 19.54 18.69 7.76
CA LEU A 259 19.04 17.66 6.87
C LEU A 259 20.04 17.47 5.73
N VAL A 260 20.47 16.24 5.48
CA VAL A 260 21.45 15.89 4.44
C VAL A 260 20.77 14.95 3.45
N PRO A 261 20.22 15.49 2.34
CA PRO A 261 19.71 14.71 1.23
C PRO A 261 20.88 14.11 0.43
N SER A 262 20.83 12.83 0.12
CA SER A 262 21.92 12.13 -0.57
C SER A 262 21.40 11.02 -1.47
N SER A 263 22.20 10.63 -2.47
CA SER A 263 21.85 9.53 -3.39
C SER A 263 20.42 9.64 -3.91
N ILE A 264 20.02 10.84 -4.31
CA ILE A 264 18.68 11.12 -4.83
C ILE A 264 18.64 10.66 -6.27
N HIS A 265 17.59 9.93 -6.62
CA HIS A 265 17.26 9.59 -7.99
C HIS A 265 16.06 10.42 -8.43
N MET A 266 16.24 11.19 -9.50
CA MET A 266 15.16 11.92 -10.16
C MET A 266 14.96 11.45 -11.59
N HIS A 267 13.69 11.41 -12.03
CA HIS A 267 13.29 11.05 -13.38
C HIS A 267 12.33 12.11 -13.93
N SER A 268 12.39 12.37 -15.24
CA SER A 268 11.47 13.30 -15.87
C SER A 268 10.05 12.71 -15.93
N ASN A 269 9.06 13.49 -15.50
CA ASN A 269 7.66 13.10 -15.59
C ASN A 269 7.02 13.44 -16.96
N GLY A 270 7.79 14.00 -17.91
CA GLY A 270 7.30 14.45 -19.21
C GLY A 270 6.81 15.90 -19.26
N SER A 271 7.04 16.69 -18.22
CA SER A 271 6.81 18.14 -18.18
C SER A 271 7.92 18.84 -17.40
N ASP A 272 8.20 20.10 -17.74
CA ASP A 272 9.08 20.93 -16.92
C ASP A 272 8.43 21.09 -15.55
N THR A 273 9.11 20.60 -14.53
CA THR A 273 8.55 20.46 -13.18
C THR A 273 9.51 21.06 -12.17
N ARG A 274 9.00 22.01 -11.38
CA ARG A 274 9.67 22.48 -10.16
C ARG A 274 9.17 21.66 -8.99
N ALA A 275 10.09 21.10 -8.23
CA ALA A 275 9.74 20.25 -7.11
C ALA A 275 10.71 20.41 -5.93
N HIS A 276 10.22 20.13 -4.73
CA HIS A 276 11.05 19.86 -3.55
C HIS A 276 10.36 18.82 -2.67
N LEU A 277 11.10 18.23 -1.74
CA LEU A 277 10.56 17.33 -0.73
C LEU A 277 10.40 18.08 0.59
N GLU A 278 9.27 17.85 1.26
CA GLU A 278 9.05 18.24 2.65
C GLU A 278 9.13 17.00 3.54
N VAL A 279 9.99 17.04 4.55
CA VAL A 279 10.17 16.00 5.56
C VAL A 279 9.47 16.44 6.85
N GLY A 280 8.39 15.76 7.19
CA GLY A 280 7.62 15.95 8.42
C GLY A 280 8.06 14.98 9.51
N PHE A 281 8.46 15.51 10.67
CA PHE A 281 8.80 14.74 11.86
C PHE A 281 7.69 14.88 12.91
N LYS A 282 7.23 13.75 13.43
CA LYS A 282 6.38 13.68 14.62
C LYS A 282 7.20 13.15 15.78
N PHE A 283 7.15 13.81 16.92
CA PHE A 283 7.97 13.48 18.07
C PHE A 283 7.22 12.65 19.11
N HIS A 284 7.98 11.83 19.84
CA HIS A 284 7.51 11.31 21.11
C HIS A 284 7.32 12.45 22.13
N PRO A 285 6.53 12.21 23.21
CA PRO A 285 6.43 13.13 24.33
C PRO A 285 7.80 13.53 24.89
N VAL A 286 7.90 14.76 25.42
CA VAL A 286 9.12 15.23 26.08
C VAL A 286 9.47 14.32 27.26
N GLY A 287 10.74 13.93 27.37
CA GLY A 287 11.24 13.00 28.39
C GLY A 287 11.12 11.52 28.03
N TYR A 288 10.59 11.18 26.86
CA TYR A 288 10.65 9.82 26.33
C TYR A 288 12.09 9.35 26.14
N GLU A 289 12.36 8.10 26.50
CA GLU A 289 13.61 7.39 26.20
C GLU A 289 13.26 6.05 25.54
N PRO A 290 13.85 5.73 24.37
CA PRO A 290 13.54 4.49 23.68
C PRO A 290 14.14 3.31 24.44
N LYS A 291 13.34 2.27 24.58
CA LYS A 291 13.73 0.97 25.15
C LYS A 291 14.57 0.17 24.15
N TYR A 292 14.28 0.31 22.85
CA TYR A 292 14.95 -0.40 21.77
C TYR A 292 15.83 0.51 20.92
N ARG A 293 16.86 -0.08 20.32
CA ARG A 293 17.75 0.61 19.37
C ARG A 293 17.53 0.03 17.98
N GLN A 294 17.68 0.88 16.95
CA GLN A 294 17.62 0.42 15.57
C GLN A 294 18.67 -0.66 15.30
N ALA A 295 18.28 -1.69 14.54
CA ALA A 295 19.19 -2.71 14.04
C ALA A 295 19.97 -2.18 12.83
N GLY A 296 21.29 -2.41 12.83
CA GLY A 296 22.18 -1.95 11.76
C GLY A 296 22.51 -3.04 10.75
N TYR A 297 21.51 -3.53 10.01
CA TYR A 297 21.73 -4.47 8.91
C TYR A 297 20.80 -4.16 7.71
N ILE A 298 21.12 -4.76 6.58
CA ILE A 298 20.29 -4.76 5.36
C ILE A 298 20.26 -6.18 4.80
N VAL A 299 19.16 -6.58 4.17
CA VAL A 299 19.10 -7.82 3.39
C VAL A 299 19.11 -7.43 1.92
N ALA A 300 20.22 -7.72 1.22
CA ALA A 300 20.41 -7.26 -0.16
C ALA A 300 21.40 -8.15 -0.90
N ASN A 301 21.22 -8.25 -2.22
CA ASN A 301 22.23 -8.82 -3.11
C ASN A 301 22.26 -8.04 -4.44
N GLY A 302 23.32 -7.27 -4.63
CA GLY A 302 23.59 -6.56 -5.88
C GLY A 302 24.61 -7.24 -6.78
N SER A 303 25.42 -8.18 -6.28
CA SER A 303 26.50 -8.78 -7.08
C SER A 303 26.01 -9.83 -8.06
N ASP A 304 24.94 -10.55 -7.70
CA ASP A 304 24.46 -11.71 -8.45
C ASP A 304 23.16 -11.43 -9.22
N ILE A 305 22.85 -10.14 -9.48
CA ILE A 305 21.67 -9.79 -10.27
C ILE A 305 21.93 -10.12 -11.74
N ASP A 306 21.22 -11.13 -12.24
CA ASP A 306 21.25 -11.61 -13.63
C ASP A 306 19.81 -11.79 -14.14
N ILE A 307 19.25 -10.73 -14.75
CA ILE A 307 17.89 -10.76 -15.30
C ILE A 307 17.98 -10.93 -16.82
N LYS A 308 17.56 -12.10 -17.27
CA LYS A 308 17.61 -12.51 -18.68
C LYS A 308 16.57 -11.77 -19.53
N PRO A 309 16.89 -11.53 -20.81
CA PRO A 309 15.94 -11.00 -21.79
C PRO A 309 14.67 -11.84 -21.93
N GLU A 310 13.53 -11.16 -22.09
CA GLU A 310 12.22 -11.73 -22.46
C GLU A 310 11.72 -12.89 -21.57
N GLU A 311 12.20 -12.96 -20.33
CA GLU A 311 11.86 -14.00 -19.36
C GLU A 311 11.19 -13.39 -18.12
N GLY A 312 10.10 -14.03 -17.67
CA GLY A 312 9.38 -13.64 -16.46
C GLY A 312 9.53 -14.67 -15.35
N ASN A 313 9.14 -14.29 -14.13
CA ASN A 313 9.26 -15.12 -12.92
C ASN A 313 10.71 -15.55 -12.61
N GLN A 314 11.69 -14.69 -12.91
CA GLN A 314 13.07 -14.93 -12.56
C GLN A 314 13.28 -14.59 -11.08
N GLU A 315 14.02 -15.41 -10.35
CA GLU A 315 14.22 -15.24 -8.91
C GLU A 315 15.61 -14.71 -8.59
N LEU A 316 15.68 -13.77 -7.64
CA LEU A 316 16.90 -13.32 -6.99
C LEU A 316 16.81 -13.64 -5.49
N HIS A 317 17.95 -13.99 -4.89
CA HIS A 317 18.02 -14.36 -3.48
C HIS A 317 19.10 -13.58 -2.74
N ALA A 318 18.78 -13.16 -1.52
CA ALA A 318 19.72 -12.51 -0.62
C ALA A 318 19.51 -12.99 0.81
N TYR A 319 20.61 -13.09 1.55
CA TYR A 319 20.63 -13.67 2.89
C TYR A 319 21.42 -12.79 3.84
N THR A 320 20.99 -12.73 5.09
CA THR A 320 21.81 -12.19 6.19
C THR A 320 21.56 -12.97 7.47
N VAL A 321 22.57 -13.04 8.35
CA VAL A 321 22.46 -13.71 9.65
C VAL A 321 22.32 -12.67 10.75
N LEU A 322 21.22 -12.72 11.49
CA LEU A 322 20.98 -11.82 12.60
C LEU A 322 22.01 -12.07 13.71
N GLN A 323 22.75 -11.03 14.10
CA GLN A 323 23.76 -11.15 15.16
C GLN A 323 23.19 -10.91 16.56
N GLN A 324 21.96 -10.40 16.64
CA GLN A 324 21.26 -10.07 17.89
C GLN A 324 19.80 -10.47 17.78
N ASN A 325 19.14 -10.65 18.92
CA ASN A 325 17.69 -10.76 18.96
C ASN A 325 17.10 -9.52 18.31
N THR A 326 16.19 -9.71 17.36
CA THR A 326 15.71 -8.65 16.47
C THR A 326 14.21 -8.69 16.42
N LYS A 327 13.58 -7.53 16.52
CA LYS A 327 12.17 -7.31 16.23
C LYS A 327 12.06 -6.61 14.88
N ILE A 328 11.41 -7.24 13.91
CA ILE A 328 11.17 -6.66 12.58
C ILE A 328 9.94 -5.77 12.66
N VAL A 329 10.11 -4.47 12.42
CA VAL A 329 9.02 -3.48 12.58
C VAL A 329 8.32 -3.25 11.25
N THR A 330 9.08 -3.22 10.15
CA THR A 330 8.56 -2.94 8.81
C THR A 330 9.30 -3.79 7.80
N PHE A 331 8.57 -4.33 6.83
CA PHE A 331 9.12 -4.91 5.61
C PHE A 331 8.98 -3.88 4.48
N GLU A 332 10.03 -3.57 3.74
CA GLU A 332 9.98 -2.61 2.62
C GLU A 332 10.70 -3.20 1.41
N PRO A 333 9.97 -3.84 0.47
CA PRO A 333 10.58 -4.42 -0.71
C PRO A 333 11.05 -3.32 -1.65
N HIS A 334 12.33 -3.36 -2.02
CA HIS A 334 12.90 -2.47 -3.01
C HIS A 334 13.46 -3.24 -4.21
N LEU A 335 12.84 -3.00 -5.37
CA LEU A 335 13.17 -3.58 -6.67
C LEU A 335 13.17 -2.46 -7.71
N HIS A 336 13.79 -2.67 -8.88
CA HIS A 336 13.64 -1.71 -9.98
C HIS A 336 12.52 -2.13 -10.95
N ALA A 337 12.50 -1.56 -12.15
CA ALA A 337 11.46 -1.77 -13.16
C ALA A 337 10.99 -3.24 -13.38
N PRO A 338 11.86 -4.26 -13.42
CA PRO A 338 11.42 -5.64 -13.60
C PRO A 338 10.83 -6.26 -12.33
N GLY A 339 10.98 -5.65 -11.16
CA GLY A 339 10.41 -6.15 -9.91
C GLY A 339 8.91 -6.33 -10.00
N ASN A 340 8.43 -7.49 -9.56
CA ASN A 340 7.00 -7.83 -9.54
C ASN A 340 6.51 -8.32 -8.18
N ARG A 341 7.41 -8.92 -7.37
CA ARG A 341 7.07 -9.48 -6.05
C ARG A 341 8.32 -9.63 -5.21
N MET A 342 8.20 -9.51 -3.89
CA MET A 342 9.26 -9.88 -2.95
C MET A 342 8.66 -10.56 -1.72
N CYS A 343 9.37 -11.56 -1.21
CA CYS A 343 9.07 -12.21 0.06
C CYS A 343 10.24 -12.11 1.03
N LEU A 344 9.93 -12.07 2.32
CA LEU A 344 10.86 -12.16 3.44
C LEU A 344 10.56 -13.44 4.22
N GLU A 345 11.60 -14.23 4.47
CA GLU A 345 11.56 -15.47 5.23
C GLU A 345 12.56 -15.43 6.39
N ALA A 346 12.19 -16.08 7.50
CA ALA A 346 13.07 -16.39 8.61
C ALA A 346 13.39 -17.89 8.61
N ILE A 347 14.68 -18.22 8.61
CA ILE A 347 15.17 -19.58 8.71
C ILE A 347 15.86 -19.75 10.07
N TRP A 348 15.30 -20.62 10.90
CA TRP A 348 15.82 -20.91 12.24
C TRP A 348 15.81 -22.41 12.54
N GLY A 349 17.02 -22.99 12.62
CA GLY A 349 17.19 -24.43 12.75
C GLY A 349 16.67 -25.16 11.51
N PHE A 350 15.58 -25.92 11.68
CA PHE A 350 14.90 -26.63 10.59
C PHE A 350 13.59 -25.95 10.16
N ASN A 351 13.20 -24.85 10.82
CA ASN A 351 11.98 -24.11 10.49
C ASN A 351 12.30 -23.02 9.46
N VAL A 352 11.46 -22.92 8.45
CA VAL A 352 11.48 -21.87 7.43
C VAL A 352 10.10 -21.25 7.43
N GLU A 353 10.01 -19.98 7.79
CA GLU A 353 8.75 -19.28 7.94
C GLU A 353 8.74 -18.05 7.07
N THR A 354 7.74 -17.94 6.20
CA THR A 354 7.52 -16.72 5.41
C THR A 354 6.88 -15.66 6.29
N LEU A 355 7.59 -14.56 6.54
CA LEU A 355 7.12 -13.47 7.39
C LEU A 355 6.18 -12.53 6.62
N ALA A 356 6.51 -12.22 5.37
CA ALA A 356 5.72 -11.37 4.49
C ALA A 356 5.99 -11.69 3.02
N CYS A 357 4.96 -11.58 2.18
CA CYS A 357 5.08 -11.58 0.73
C CYS A 357 4.19 -10.49 0.15
N THR A 358 4.74 -9.73 -0.78
CA THR A 358 4.00 -8.65 -1.44
C THR A 358 4.32 -8.64 -2.92
N GLY A 359 3.34 -8.34 -3.76
CA GLY A 359 3.62 -7.81 -5.08
C GLY A 359 4.39 -6.49 -5.02
N TYR A 360 4.79 -6.00 -6.18
CA TYR A 360 5.59 -4.80 -6.31
C TYR A 360 5.17 -3.98 -7.55
N ASP A 361 5.13 -2.67 -7.38
CA ASP A 361 5.03 -1.71 -8.47
C ASP A 361 6.08 -0.63 -8.25
N HIS A 362 7.04 -0.52 -9.16
CA HIS A 362 8.12 0.46 -9.08
C HIS A 362 7.64 1.91 -8.98
N ASN A 363 6.40 2.20 -9.41
CA ASN A 363 5.80 3.53 -9.31
C ASN A 363 5.04 3.78 -7.99
N TRP A 364 4.94 2.78 -7.13
CA TRP A 364 4.21 2.78 -5.86
C TRP A 364 4.91 1.87 -4.86
N VAL A 365 6.06 2.31 -4.35
CA VAL A 365 6.77 1.51 -3.35
C VAL A 365 6.16 1.74 -1.98
N ARG A 366 6.02 0.68 -1.18
CA ARG A 366 5.26 0.68 0.07
C ARG A 366 6.07 0.07 1.20
N GLY A 367 6.00 0.68 2.38
CA GLY A 367 6.48 0.10 3.63
C GLY A 367 5.32 -0.62 4.33
N TYR A 368 5.56 -1.86 4.73
CA TYR A 368 4.57 -2.72 5.40
C TYR A 368 4.92 -2.84 6.88
N ALA A 369 4.50 -1.84 7.66
CA ALA A 369 4.70 -1.82 9.10
C ALA A 369 3.76 -2.83 9.76
N PHE A 370 4.32 -3.83 10.44
CA PHE A 370 3.52 -4.83 11.16
C PHE A 370 2.76 -4.16 12.31
N ALA A 371 1.55 -4.64 12.57
CA ALA A 371 0.75 -4.20 13.70
C ALA A 371 1.48 -4.47 15.02
N ASP A 372 1.12 -3.70 16.06
CA ASP A 372 1.67 -3.95 17.39
C ASP A 372 1.31 -5.38 17.81
N ASN A 373 2.30 -6.09 18.35
CA ASN A 373 2.19 -7.51 18.72
C ASN A 373 2.04 -8.49 17.55
N TYR A 374 2.34 -8.08 16.32
CA TYR A 374 2.49 -8.97 15.17
C TYR A 374 3.83 -8.77 14.46
N GLN A 375 4.75 -8.07 15.13
CA GLN A 375 6.10 -7.83 14.65
C GLN A 375 6.97 -9.07 14.89
N PRO A 376 7.64 -9.63 13.86
CA PRO A 376 8.52 -10.78 14.01
C PRO A 376 9.56 -10.64 15.12
N LEU A 377 9.48 -11.52 16.13
CA LEU A 377 10.47 -11.64 17.20
C LEU A 377 11.45 -12.78 16.89
N LEU A 378 12.62 -12.41 16.35
CA LEU A 378 13.60 -13.36 15.84
C LEU A 378 14.83 -13.44 16.75
N PRO A 379 15.26 -14.65 17.18
CA PRO A 379 16.46 -14.80 17.99
C PRO A 379 17.74 -14.53 17.16
N ALA A 380 18.82 -14.21 17.86
CA ALA A 380 20.16 -14.15 17.26
C ALA A 380 20.51 -15.48 16.59
N GLY A 381 21.06 -15.41 15.38
CA GLY A 381 21.46 -16.52 14.52
C GLY A 381 20.40 -16.92 13.49
N THR A 382 19.19 -16.38 13.54
CA THR A 382 18.20 -16.53 12.46
C THR A 382 18.76 -15.98 11.16
N ILE A 383 18.58 -16.73 10.07
CA ILE A 383 18.92 -16.28 8.73
C ILE A 383 17.67 -15.61 8.15
N LEU A 384 17.78 -14.33 7.81
CA LEU A 384 16.78 -13.69 6.97
C LEU A 384 17.11 -13.99 5.51
N HIS A 385 16.09 -14.35 4.76
CA HIS A 385 16.16 -14.64 3.34
C HIS A 385 15.09 -13.82 2.62
N ILE A 386 15.50 -13.02 1.64
CA ILE A 386 14.55 -12.41 0.71
C ILE A 386 14.62 -13.10 -0.64
N THR A 387 13.45 -13.29 -1.25
CA THR A 387 13.30 -13.73 -2.65
C THR A 387 12.59 -12.64 -3.43
N GLY A 388 13.24 -12.12 -4.47
CA GLY A 388 12.70 -11.14 -5.39
C GLY A 388 12.34 -11.79 -6.72
N TYR A 389 11.17 -11.48 -7.26
CA TYR A 389 10.68 -11.99 -8.53
C TYR A 389 10.70 -10.89 -9.58
N MET A 390 11.33 -11.20 -10.71
CA MET A 390 11.57 -10.29 -11.82
C MET A 390 10.80 -10.72 -13.06
N ASP A 391 10.14 -9.76 -13.72
CA ASP A 391 9.45 -9.90 -14.99
C ASP A 391 10.06 -8.97 -16.05
N ASN A 392 10.93 -9.52 -16.90
CA ASN A 392 11.55 -8.83 -18.02
C ASN A 392 10.88 -9.18 -19.36
N THR A 393 9.56 -9.42 -19.34
CA THR A 393 8.78 -9.68 -20.55
C THR A 393 8.16 -8.41 -21.12
N ALA A 394 7.71 -8.47 -22.38
CA ALA A 394 6.97 -7.38 -23.02
C ALA A 394 5.60 -7.07 -22.37
N ALA A 395 5.12 -7.91 -21.45
CA ALA A 395 3.89 -7.66 -20.71
C ALA A 395 4.10 -6.67 -19.54
N ASN A 396 5.31 -6.60 -18.99
CA ASN A 396 5.67 -5.65 -17.94
C ASN A 396 5.89 -4.26 -18.56
N ARG A 397 4.96 -3.34 -18.28
CA ARG A 397 4.95 -2.00 -18.87
C ARG A 397 6.03 -1.08 -18.31
N ASN A 398 6.66 -1.44 -17.19
CA ASN A 398 7.78 -0.68 -16.64
C ASN A 398 9.07 -0.89 -17.46
N ILE A 399 9.12 -1.93 -18.29
CA ILE A 399 10.33 -2.32 -19.03
C ILE A 399 10.39 -1.59 -20.37
N PRO A 400 11.38 -0.71 -20.61
CA PRO A 400 11.48 0.00 -21.88
C PRO A 400 11.83 -0.92 -23.06
N ASP A 401 12.69 -1.92 -22.83
CA ASP A 401 13.08 -2.91 -23.84
C ASP A 401 13.40 -4.26 -23.18
N PRO A 402 12.48 -5.24 -23.24
CA PRO A 402 12.64 -6.55 -22.58
C PRO A 402 13.71 -7.42 -23.21
N ARG A 403 14.25 -7.06 -24.38
CA ARG A 403 15.31 -7.82 -25.06
C ARG A 403 16.68 -7.59 -24.44
N ASN A 404 16.81 -6.58 -23.57
CA ASN A 404 18.06 -6.27 -22.90
C ASN A 404 18.22 -7.13 -21.65
N TRP A 405 19.43 -7.63 -21.49
CA TRP A 405 19.89 -8.16 -20.21
C TRP A 405 19.98 -7.02 -19.19
N GLN A 406 19.57 -7.28 -17.96
CA GLN A 406 19.65 -6.29 -16.90
C GLN A 406 20.40 -6.84 -15.68
N GLY A 407 21.45 -6.13 -15.28
CA GLY A 407 22.20 -6.40 -14.06
C GLY A 407 21.96 -5.32 -13.00
N ALA A 408 22.79 -5.36 -11.96
CA ALA A 408 22.72 -4.38 -10.89
C ALA A 408 23.16 -2.98 -11.31
N GLY A 409 22.55 -1.97 -10.69
CA GLY A 409 22.93 -0.58 -10.86
C GLY A 409 21.81 0.38 -10.45
N ASN A 410 22.15 1.66 -10.36
CA ASN A 410 21.26 2.63 -9.74
C ASN A 410 20.13 3.11 -10.66
N ARG A 411 20.22 2.87 -11.98
CA ARG A 411 19.25 3.35 -12.96
C ARG A 411 17.93 2.59 -12.92
N SER A 412 16.82 3.22 -13.30
CA SER A 412 15.53 2.51 -13.46
C SER A 412 15.61 1.31 -14.42
N VAL A 413 16.53 1.36 -15.38
CA VAL A 413 16.81 0.28 -16.35
C VAL A 413 17.95 -0.67 -15.93
N ALA A 414 18.55 -0.42 -14.77
CA ALA A 414 19.40 -1.35 -14.03
C ALA A 414 18.63 -1.80 -12.79
N ASN A 415 19.25 -2.55 -11.88
CA ASN A 415 18.50 -3.19 -10.79
C ASN A 415 19.11 -3.05 -9.41
N MET A 416 18.21 -2.99 -8.42
CA MET A 416 18.48 -3.25 -7.02
C MET A 416 17.56 -4.34 -6.52
N PHE A 417 18.01 -5.04 -5.48
CA PHE A 417 17.25 -6.07 -4.79
C PHE A 417 17.59 -6.05 -3.30
N ILE A 418 16.70 -5.41 -2.54
CA ILE A 418 16.98 -4.97 -1.17
C ILE A 418 15.67 -4.98 -0.36
N ASP A 419 15.73 -5.41 0.91
CA ASP A 419 14.74 -5.04 1.93
C ASP A 419 15.24 -3.81 2.70
N LEU A 420 14.51 -2.69 2.58
CA LEU A 420 14.79 -1.41 3.24
C LEU A 420 14.04 -1.25 4.57
N GLY A 421 13.40 -2.33 5.04
CA GLY A 421 12.57 -2.34 6.23
C GLY A 421 13.27 -1.88 7.52
N TYR A 422 12.47 -1.41 8.48
CA TYR A 422 12.93 -0.99 9.80
C TYR A 422 12.92 -2.16 10.80
N SER A 423 13.96 -2.26 11.61
CA SER A 423 14.10 -3.28 12.66
C SER A 423 14.77 -2.70 13.89
N VAL A 424 14.53 -3.32 15.05
CA VAL A 424 15.19 -2.97 16.31
C VAL A 424 15.85 -4.19 16.95
N THR A 425 16.92 -3.96 17.71
CA THR A 425 17.61 -5.01 18.47
C THR A 425 17.13 -5.03 19.92
N LEU A 426 17.13 -6.24 20.48
CA LEU A 426 16.70 -6.54 21.83
C LEU A 426 17.85 -7.19 22.59
N THR A 427 18.00 -6.85 23.87
CA THR A 427 18.78 -7.70 24.79
C THR A 427 18.05 -9.03 25.00
N GLU A 428 18.73 -10.00 25.61
CA GLU A 428 18.09 -11.27 25.94
C GLU A 428 16.88 -11.07 26.87
N GLU A 429 17.01 -10.21 27.89
CA GLU A 429 15.93 -9.92 28.82
C GLU A 429 14.73 -9.24 28.12
N GLN A 430 15.02 -8.30 27.22
CA GLN A 430 13.98 -7.63 26.43
C GLN A 430 13.27 -8.60 25.49
N PHE A 431 14.02 -9.47 24.81
CA PHE A 431 13.48 -10.49 23.93
C PHE A 431 12.58 -11.47 24.67
N GLN A 432 13.03 -11.99 25.82
CA GLN A 432 12.21 -12.89 26.63
C GLN A 432 10.96 -12.20 27.19
N ALA A 433 11.02 -10.90 27.51
CA ALA A 433 9.86 -10.13 27.94
C ALA A 433 8.82 -9.95 26.82
N GLU A 434 9.25 -9.61 25.60
CA GLU A 434 8.37 -9.52 24.43
C GLU A 434 7.75 -10.87 24.08
N MET A 435 8.55 -11.94 24.07
CA MET A 435 8.05 -13.30 23.86
C MET A 435 7.05 -13.74 24.94
N ALA A 436 7.27 -13.35 26.20
CA ALA A 436 6.33 -13.63 27.28
C ALA A 436 5.00 -12.88 27.07
N GLY A 437 5.06 -11.59 26.75
CA GLY A 437 3.86 -10.81 26.40
C GLY A 437 3.10 -11.42 25.22
N ARG A 438 3.82 -11.90 24.20
CA ARG A 438 3.20 -12.59 23.05
C ARG A 438 2.42 -13.84 23.47
N ARG A 439 3.02 -14.67 24.32
CA ARG A 439 2.39 -15.91 24.80
C ARG A 439 1.12 -15.66 25.62
N GLU A 440 1.00 -14.52 26.28
CA GLU A 440 -0.23 -14.15 27.01
C GLU A 440 -1.41 -13.83 26.08
N MET A 441 -1.13 -13.44 24.84
CA MET A 441 -2.16 -13.15 23.82
C MET A 441 -2.59 -14.40 23.04
N MET A 442 -1.79 -15.46 23.07
CA MET A 442 -2.13 -16.73 22.41
C MET A 442 -3.31 -17.39 23.10
N ARG A 443 -4.26 -17.89 22.31
CA ARG A 443 -5.49 -18.51 22.84
C ARG A 443 -5.18 -19.78 23.63
N ASP A 444 -4.29 -20.61 23.10
CA ASP A 444 -3.75 -21.78 23.75
C ASP A 444 -2.40 -22.18 23.14
N ARG A 445 -1.79 -23.25 23.65
CA ARG A 445 -0.45 -23.72 23.22
C ARG A 445 -0.35 -24.20 21.78
N ASN A 446 -1.48 -24.43 21.10
CA ASN A 446 -1.53 -24.83 19.70
C ASN A 446 -1.82 -23.64 18.78
N ASP A 447 -2.02 -22.45 19.36
CA ASP A 447 -2.07 -21.21 18.60
C ASP A 447 -0.69 -20.97 17.98
N TYR A 448 -0.68 -20.57 16.71
CA TYR A 448 0.53 -20.43 15.93
C TYR A 448 0.59 -19.01 15.37
N ASP A 449 1.74 -18.38 15.59
CA ASP A 449 1.99 -16.99 15.24
C ASP A 449 3.38 -16.89 14.62
N VAL A 450 3.43 -16.42 13.37
CA VAL A 450 4.63 -16.42 12.50
C VAL A 450 5.59 -15.28 12.85
N GLY A 451 5.14 -14.25 13.57
CA GLY A 451 6.00 -13.10 13.86
C GLY A 451 5.82 -12.50 15.22
#